data_AF-A0A357ZWQ0-F1
#
_entry.id   AF-A0A357ZWQ0-F1
#
_cell.length_a   1.000
_cell.length_b   1.000
_cell.length_c   1.000
_cell.angle_alpha   90.00
_cell.angle_beta   90.00
_cell.angle_gamma   90.00
#
_symmetry.space_group_name_H-M   'P 1'
#
loop_
_entity.id
_entity.type
_entity.pdbx_description
1 polymer ?
#
loop_
_entity_poly.entity_id
_entity_poly.type
_entity_poly.pdbx_seq_one_letter_code
_entity_poly.pdbx_strand_id
1 'polypeptide(L)'
;ARPEPGGFAPVDDSEVRCLDAAAETSMIAEIKAAQKAGDSLGGVVEVVAHGVPLGLGSHVHWDRRLDGLLAQALLSIQAVKGVEIGDGFDVASRPGSEAHDPIVWDEAASTYRRTSANAGGIEGGMSTGEVLVAHVAMKPLATLNRPVLATVDTATKEAGVSFRERTDVTAVPAMGVVAEAMAALVLASECLRKFGGDSLQ
;
A
#
# COMPACT_ATOMS: atom_id res chain seq x y z
N ALA A 1 -2.56 -8.38 -13.32
CA ALA A 1 -1.71 -9.38 -12.65
C ALA A 1 -0.54 -8.66 -12.00
N ARG A 2 -0.06 -9.13 -10.85
CA ARG A 2 1.07 -8.50 -10.15
C ARG A 2 2.34 -8.62 -11.00
N PRO A 3 3.23 -7.61 -10.98
CA PRO A 3 4.48 -7.70 -11.71
C PRO A 3 5.37 -8.78 -11.08
N GLU A 4 5.96 -9.65 -11.90
CA GLU A 4 6.97 -10.60 -11.44
C GLU A 4 8.28 -9.88 -11.07
N PRO A 5 9.17 -10.49 -10.26
CA PRO A 5 10.50 -9.95 -10.00
C PRO A 5 11.23 -9.61 -11.30
N GLY A 6 11.63 -8.34 -11.46
CA GLY A 6 12.29 -7.83 -12.68
C GLY A 6 11.35 -7.32 -13.78
N GLY A 7 10.04 -7.47 -13.63
CA GLY A 7 9.01 -6.99 -14.56
C GLY A 7 8.40 -5.63 -14.21
N PHE A 8 9.13 -4.79 -13.47
CA PHE A 8 8.60 -3.55 -12.89
C PHE A 8 8.67 -2.33 -13.82
N ALA A 9 9.51 -2.35 -14.86
CA ALA A 9 9.67 -1.21 -15.78
C ALA A 9 8.35 -0.69 -16.38
N PRO A 10 7.38 -1.53 -16.80
CA PRO A 10 6.09 -1.04 -17.28
C PRO A 10 5.27 -0.25 -16.25
N VAL A 11 5.51 -0.45 -14.94
CA VAL A 11 4.90 0.37 -13.89
C VAL A 11 5.46 1.79 -13.95
N ASP A 12 6.77 1.94 -14.09
CA ASP A 12 7.43 3.24 -14.14
C ASP A 12 7.15 3.99 -15.46
N ASP A 13 6.90 3.26 -16.55
CA ASP A 13 6.55 3.84 -17.85
C ASP A 13 5.12 4.41 -17.91
N SER A 14 4.23 3.95 -17.01
CA SER A 14 2.86 4.45 -16.89
C SER A 14 2.80 5.81 -16.20
N GLU A 15 2.05 6.76 -16.77
CA GLU A 15 1.85 8.11 -16.19
C GLU A 15 1.21 8.07 -14.79
N VAL A 16 0.48 7.00 -14.49
CA VAL A 16 -0.24 6.78 -13.22
C VAL A 16 0.21 5.51 -12.50
N ARG A 17 1.34 4.93 -12.90
CA ARG A 17 1.91 3.69 -12.33
C ARG A 17 0.94 2.52 -12.32
N CYS A 18 0.20 2.33 -13.41
CA CYS A 18 -0.79 1.26 -13.55
C CYS A 18 -0.39 0.25 -14.63
N LEU A 19 -0.44 -1.04 -14.28
CA LEU A 19 -0.15 -2.12 -15.22
C LEU A 19 -1.32 -2.48 -16.14
N ASP A 20 -2.55 -2.09 -15.77
CA ASP A 20 -3.74 -2.36 -16.57
C ASP A 20 -4.05 -1.15 -17.47
N ALA A 21 -3.98 -1.34 -18.78
CA ALA A 21 -4.13 -0.24 -19.75
C ALA A 21 -5.53 0.41 -19.72
N ALA A 22 -6.57 -0.37 -19.38
CA ALA A 22 -7.93 0.15 -19.28
C ALA A 22 -8.09 1.02 -18.02
N ALA A 23 -7.58 0.55 -16.88
CA ALA A 23 -7.55 1.29 -15.63
C ALA A 23 -6.66 2.54 -15.72
N GLU A 24 -5.50 2.46 -16.38
CA GLU A 24 -4.64 3.61 -16.69
C GLU A 24 -5.43 4.70 -17.42
N THR A 25 -6.08 4.32 -18.53
CA THR A 25 -6.88 5.25 -19.34
C THR A 25 -8.00 5.89 -18.50
N SER A 26 -8.68 5.08 -17.68
CA SER A 26 -9.73 5.54 -16.78
C SER A 26 -9.19 6.53 -15.73
N MET A 27 -8.08 6.21 -15.07
CA MET A 27 -7.46 7.09 -14.06
C MET A 27 -6.99 8.41 -14.66
N ILE A 28 -6.37 8.40 -15.84
CA ILE A 28 -5.95 9.63 -16.53
C ILE A 28 -7.17 10.51 -16.86
N ALA A 29 -8.29 9.90 -17.29
CA ALA A 29 -9.52 10.64 -17.57
C ALA A 29 -10.09 11.32 -16.30
N GLU A 30 -10.15 10.60 -15.18
CA GLU A 30 -10.58 11.14 -13.89
C GLU A 30 -9.68 12.29 -13.41
N ILE A 31 -8.36 12.14 -13.51
CA ILE A 31 -7.39 13.19 -13.14
C ILE A 31 -7.62 14.44 -13.99
N LYS A 32 -7.79 14.30 -15.31
CA LYS A 32 -8.07 15.43 -16.22
C LYS A 32 -9.41 16.10 -15.90
N ALA A 33 -10.43 15.33 -15.54
CA ALA A 33 -11.73 15.86 -15.16
C ALA A 33 -11.65 16.66 -13.85
N ALA A 34 -11.00 16.12 -12.83
CA ALA A 34 -10.77 16.81 -11.55
C ALA A 34 -9.92 18.08 -11.73
N GLN A 35 -8.89 18.03 -12.58
CA GLN A 35 -8.08 19.20 -12.92
C GLN A 35 -8.94 20.33 -13.49
N LYS A 36 -9.82 20.01 -14.46
CA LYS A 36 -10.73 20.98 -15.09
C LYS A 36 -11.73 21.54 -14.08
N ALA A 37 -12.15 20.75 -13.10
CA ALA A 37 -13.04 21.18 -12.02
C ALA A 37 -12.33 22.02 -10.94
N GLY A 38 -10.99 22.06 -10.95
CA GLY A 38 -10.19 22.69 -9.89
C GLY A 38 -10.19 21.90 -8.57
N ASP A 39 -10.45 20.59 -8.65
CA ASP A 39 -10.54 19.65 -7.54
C ASP A 39 -9.24 18.81 -7.39
N SER A 40 -9.19 17.94 -6.38
CA SER A 40 -8.12 16.98 -6.16
C SER A 40 -8.66 15.57 -5.96
N LEU A 41 -7.83 14.57 -6.21
CA LEU A 41 -8.18 13.16 -6.10
C LEU A 41 -7.25 12.44 -5.13
N GLY A 42 -7.83 11.46 -4.43
CA GLY A 42 -7.11 10.42 -3.71
C GLY A 42 -7.02 9.16 -4.56
N GLY A 43 -6.74 8.04 -3.93
CA GLY A 43 -6.67 6.74 -4.60
C GLY A 43 -6.03 5.67 -3.72
N VAL A 44 -5.90 4.48 -4.28
CA VAL A 44 -5.30 3.32 -3.63
C VAL A 44 -4.14 2.83 -4.47
N VAL A 45 -3.04 2.45 -3.81
CA VAL A 45 -1.91 1.73 -4.45
C VAL A 45 -1.79 0.34 -3.84
N GLU A 46 -1.32 -0.62 -4.63
CA GLU A 46 -0.90 -1.94 -4.17
C GLU A 46 0.63 -1.95 -4.05
N VAL A 47 1.14 -2.31 -2.88
CA VAL A 47 2.57 -2.57 -2.64
C VAL A 47 2.77 -4.08 -2.60
N VAL A 48 3.73 -4.55 -3.39
CA VAL A 48 4.03 -5.97 -3.54
C VAL A 48 5.49 -6.22 -3.19
N ALA A 49 5.75 -7.18 -2.30
CA ALA A 49 7.10 -7.62 -1.96
C ALA A 49 7.27 -9.12 -2.23
N HIS A 50 8.24 -9.45 -3.08
CA HIS A 50 8.56 -10.82 -3.47
C HIS A 50 9.77 -11.34 -2.70
N GLY A 51 9.88 -12.67 -2.57
CA GLY A 51 11.04 -13.31 -1.94
C GLY A 51 11.18 -13.01 -0.45
N VAL A 52 10.10 -12.60 0.22
CA VAL A 52 10.10 -12.33 1.66
C VAL A 52 10.37 -13.65 2.39
N PRO A 53 11.43 -13.76 3.21
CA PRO A 53 11.73 -14.99 3.94
C PRO A 53 10.55 -15.43 4.81
N LEU A 54 10.31 -16.73 4.92
CA LEU A 54 9.28 -17.27 5.81
C LEU A 54 9.61 -16.94 7.28
N GLY A 55 8.61 -16.45 8.01
CA GLY A 55 8.69 -16.24 9.46
C GLY A 55 9.33 -14.92 9.91
N LEU A 56 9.39 -13.88 9.08
CA LEU A 56 9.59 -12.50 9.55
C LEU A 56 8.38 -12.04 10.37
N GLY A 57 8.59 -11.20 11.39
CA GLY A 57 7.56 -10.88 12.38
C GLY A 57 7.39 -11.98 13.44
N SER A 58 6.32 -11.88 14.22
CA SER A 58 6.02 -12.82 15.29
C SER A 58 4.54 -12.82 15.68
N HIS A 59 4.04 -13.96 16.13
CA HIS A 59 2.73 -14.11 16.75
C HIS A 59 2.74 -13.92 18.27
N VAL A 60 3.93 -13.78 18.89
CA VAL A 60 4.10 -13.86 20.36
C VAL A 60 3.61 -12.60 21.06
N HIS A 61 3.84 -11.43 20.46
CA HIS A 61 3.40 -10.15 20.99
C HIS A 61 2.77 -9.29 19.90
N TRP A 62 1.77 -8.49 20.28
CA TRP A 62 0.94 -7.71 19.37
C TRP A 62 1.75 -6.69 18.55
N ASP A 63 2.80 -6.10 19.13
CA ASP A 63 3.69 -5.11 18.53
C ASP A 63 4.81 -5.74 17.69
N ARG A 64 4.89 -7.07 17.67
CA ARG A 64 5.85 -7.84 16.87
C ARG A 64 5.22 -8.48 15.65
N ARG A 65 3.91 -8.31 15.45
CA ARG A 65 3.21 -8.81 14.28
C ARG A 65 3.56 -7.97 13.05
N LEU A 66 3.97 -8.64 11.96
CA LEU A 66 4.45 -7.99 10.74
C LEU A 66 3.38 -7.13 10.07
N ASP A 67 2.14 -7.60 10.03
CA ASP A 67 0.98 -6.84 9.53
C ASP A 67 0.76 -5.54 10.33
N GLY A 68 0.88 -5.58 11.65
CA GLY A 68 0.79 -4.40 12.51
C GLY A 68 1.93 -3.39 12.26
N LEU A 69 3.16 -3.87 12.11
CA LEU A 69 4.33 -3.03 11.80
C LEU A 69 4.21 -2.37 10.42
N LEU A 70 3.80 -3.13 9.40
CA LEU A 70 3.54 -2.61 8.07
C LEU A 70 2.40 -1.61 8.07
N ALA A 71 1.28 -1.93 8.73
CA ALA A 71 0.15 -1.03 8.83
C ALA A 71 0.55 0.29 9.50
N GLN A 72 1.32 0.27 10.59
CA GLN A 72 1.83 1.49 11.22
C GLN A 72 2.69 2.31 10.26
N ALA A 73 3.66 1.68 9.61
CA ALA A 73 4.58 2.36 8.69
C ALA A 73 3.84 2.97 7.50
N LEU A 74 2.97 2.20 6.85
CA LEU A 74 2.22 2.63 5.66
C LEU A 74 1.16 3.70 6.02
N LEU A 75 0.46 3.55 7.15
CA LEU A 75 -0.54 4.53 7.61
C LEU A 75 0.13 5.85 8.07
N SER A 76 1.42 5.83 8.42
CA SER A 76 2.16 7.03 8.80
C SER A 76 2.48 7.97 7.62
N ILE A 77 2.36 7.47 6.38
CA ILE A 77 2.57 8.27 5.17
C ILE A 77 1.52 9.37 5.11
N GLN A 78 1.95 10.59 4.78
CA GLN A 78 1.06 11.75 4.74
C GLN A 78 -0.11 11.50 3.79
N ALA A 79 -1.31 11.90 4.25
CA ALA A 79 -2.59 11.70 3.56
C ALA A 79 -3.07 10.23 3.44
N VAL A 80 -2.34 9.23 3.93
CA VAL A 80 -2.87 7.86 4.01
C VAL A 80 -3.90 7.77 5.14
N LYS A 81 -5.03 7.12 4.85
CA LYS A 81 -6.18 6.97 5.75
C LYS A 81 -6.61 5.52 5.97
N GLY A 82 -6.13 4.58 5.16
CA GLY A 82 -6.41 3.16 5.30
C GLY A 82 -5.26 2.32 4.78
N VAL A 83 -5.05 1.16 5.40
CA VAL A 83 -4.09 0.15 4.98
C VAL A 83 -4.76 -1.21 5.11
N GLU A 84 -4.56 -2.05 4.11
CA GLU A 84 -5.04 -3.41 4.05
C GLU A 84 -3.88 -4.36 3.76
N ILE A 85 -3.92 -5.57 4.32
CA ILE A 85 -2.99 -6.65 3.98
C ILE A 85 -3.77 -7.69 3.18
N GLY A 86 -3.22 -8.10 2.04
CA GLY A 86 -3.89 -8.98 1.09
C GLY A 86 -5.19 -8.37 0.58
N ASP A 87 -6.24 -9.20 0.58
CA ASP A 87 -7.60 -8.82 0.18
C ASP A 87 -8.34 -8.04 1.29
N GLY A 88 -7.73 -7.83 2.47
CA GLY A 88 -8.15 -6.78 3.39
C GLY A 88 -9.62 -6.79 3.80
N PHE A 89 -10.32 -5.69 3.51
CA PHE A 89 -11.74 -5.55 3.83
C PHE A 89 -12.63 -6.49 3.01
N ASP A 90 -12.19 -6.93 1.82
CA ASP A 90 -12.95 -7.90 1.02
C ASP A 90 -13.01 -9.26 1.74
N VAL A 91 -11.92 -9.68 2.39
CA VAL A 91 -11.89 -10.93 3.19
C VAL A 91 -12.90 -10.89 4.32
N ALA A 92 -13.12 -9.73 4.94
CA ALA A 92 -14.08 -9.58 6.04
C ALA A 92 -15.54 -9.85 5.61
N SER A 93 -15.82 -9.79 4.30
CA SER A 93 -17.13 -10.08 3.71
C SER A 93 -17.32 -11.54 3.29
N ARG A 94 -16.27 -12.38 3.37
CA ARG A 94 -16.27 -13.77 2.89
C ARG A 94 -16.58 -14.78 4.00
N PRO A 95 -17.20 -15.93 3.69
CA PRO A 95 -17.24 -17.06 4.61
C PRO A 95 -15.83 -17.63 4.81
N GLY A 96 -15.57 -18.22 5.99
CA GLY A 96 -14.26 -18.79 6.32
C GLY A 96 -13.75 -19.86 5.34
N SER A 97 -14.65 -20.55 4.63
CA SER A 97 -14.31 -21.50 3.56
C SER A 97 -13.64 -20.88 2.34
N GLU A 98 -13.76 -19.55 2.17
CA GLU A 98 -13.27 -18.79 1.01
C GLU A 98 -12.31 -17.65 1.42
N ALA A 99 -12.10 -17.45 2.71
CA ALA A 99 -11.34 -16.33 3.27
C ALA A 99 -9.84 -16.61 3.42
N HIS A 100 -9.45 -17.88 3.46
CA HIS A 100 -8.09 -18.31 3.82
C HIS A 100 -7.37 -18.95 2.64
N ASP A 101 -6.05 -19.07 2.77
CA ASP A 101 -5.19 -19.61 1.73
C ASP A 101 -4.84 -21.08 2.01
N PRO A 102 -5.37 -22.05 1.25
CA PRO A 102 -5.04 -23.47 1.44
C PRO A 102 -3.55 -23.73 1.25
N ILE A 103 -2.99 -24.55 2.16
CA ILE A 103 -1.59 -24.98 2.09
C ILE A 103 -1.50 -26.26 1.26
N VAL A 104 -0.62 -26.25 0.27
CA VAL A 104 -0.31 -27.40 -0.58
C VAL A 104 1.19 -27.68 -0.58
N TRP A 105 1.56 -28.93 -0.85
CA TRP A 105 2.95 -29.32 -1.09
C TRP A 105 3.29 -29.13 -2.56
N ASP A 106 4.39 -28.45 -2.85
CA ASP A 106 4.95 -28.40 -4.19
C ASP A 106 6.14 -29.36 -4.32
N GLU A 107 5.96 -30.40 -5.11
CA GLU A 107 7.02 -31.40 -5.31
C GLU A 107 8.25 -30.84 -6.04
N ALA A 108 8.04 -29.95 -7.03
CA ALA A 108 9.12 -29.44 -7.87
C ALA A 108 10.12 -28.58 -7.10
N ALA A 109 9.64 -27.72 -6.20
CA ALA A 109 10.44 -26.86 -5.34
C ALA A 109 10.67 -27.47 -3.94
N SER A 110 10.08 -28.64 -3.65
CA SER A 110 10.18 -29.33 -2.36
C SER A 110 9.86 -28.42 -1.16
N THR A 111 8.76 -27.66 -1.26
CA THR A 111 8.34 -26.69 -0.25
C THR A 111 6.82 -26.62 -0.14
N TYR A 112 6.32 -26.07 0.97
CA TYR A 112 4.92 -25.69 1.10
C TYR A 112 4.63 -24.38 0.36
N ARG A 113 3.47 -24.30 -0.28
CA ARG A 113 2.94 -23.09 -0.93
C ARG A 113 1.46 -22.90 -0.65
N ARG A 114 0.95 -21.71 -0.97
CA ARG A 114 -0.47 -21.34 -0.88
C ARG A 114 -1.06 -21.31 -2.28
N THR A 115 -2.33 -21.67 -2.39
CA THR A 115 -3.04 -21.67 -3.69
C THR A 115 -3.73 -20.33 -4.01
N SER A 116 -3.72 -19.41 -3.06
CA SER A 116 -4.28 -18.06 -3.17
C SER A 116 -3.46 -17.08 -2.34
N ALA A 117 -3.75 -15.78 -2.46
CA ALA A 117 -3.03 -14.70 -1.77
C ALA A 117 -3.97 -13.81 -0.94
N ASN A 118 -5.07 -14.37 -0.42
CA ASN A 118 -6.09 -13.64 0.33
C ASN A 118 -5.48 -13.00 1.59
N ALA A 119 -4.57 -13.70 2.27
CA ALA A 119 -3.88 -13.23 3.46
C ALA A 119 -2.72 -12.26 3.15
N GLY A 120 -2.41 -12.00 1.88
CA GLY A 120 -1.36 -11.06 1.48
C GLY A 120 0.02 -11.44 1.98
N GLY A 121 0.33 -12.73 2.04
CA GLY A 121 1.64 -13.24 2.45
C GLY A 121 1.91 -13.18 3.96
N ILE A 122 0.91 -12.90 4.80
CA ILE A 122 1.05 -12.82 6.26
C ILE A 122 -0.02 -13.66 6.97
N GLU A 123 0.42 -14.62 7.79
CA GLU A 123 -0.46 -15.43 8.64
C GLU A 123 0.02 -15.34 10.09
N GLY A 124 -0.89 -15.09 11.03
CA GLY A 124 -0.54 -14.97 12.46
C GLY A 124 0.49 -13.87 12.75
N GLY A 125 0.56 -12.82 11.94
CA GLY A 125 1.57 -11.76 12.09
C GLY A 125 2.97 -12.16 11.62
N MET A 126 3.11 -13.23 10.84
CA MET A 126 4.38 -13.68 10.28
C MET A 126 4.30 -13.85 8.76
N SER A 127 5.39 -13.58 8.04
CA SER A 127 5.46 -13.84 6.60
C SER A 127 5.36 -15.34 6.28
N THR A 128 4.63 -15.68 5.23
CA THR A 128 4.36 -17.08 4.82
C THR A 128 5.33 -17.61 3.77
N GLY A 129 6.21 -16.76 3.23
CA GLY A 129 7.03 -17.06 2.05
C GLY A 129 6.34 -16.79 0.71
N GLU A 130 5.02 -16.56 0.74
CA GLU A 130 4.27 -16.09 -0.42
C GLU A 130 4.48 -14.59 -0.65
N VAL A 131 3.98 -14.11 -1.79
CA VAL A 131 4.03 -12.68 -2.12
C VAL A 131 3.30 -11.87 -1.05
N LEU A 132 4.01 -10.91 -0.48
CA LEU A 132 3.42 -9.96 0.47
C LEU A 132 2.70 -8.87 -0.29
N VAL A 133 1.46 -8.61 0.09
CA VAL A 133 0.59 -7.63 -0.58
C VAL A 133 -0.01 -6.70 0.45
N ALA A 134 0.07 -5.39 0.20
CA ALA A 134 -0.60 -4.38 0.99
C ALA A 134 -1.28 -3.33 0.09
N HIS A 135 -2.50 -2.92 0.42
CA HIS A 135 -3.17 -1.80 -0.23
C HIS A 135 -3.12 -0.56 0.66
N VAL A 136 -2.83 0.60 0.09
CA VAL A 136 -2.63 1.85 0.83
C VAL A 136 -3.52 2.94 0.25
N ALA A 137 -4.49 3.39 1.05
CA ALA A 137 -5.52 4.34 0.64
C ALA A 137 -5.14 5.78 1.03
N MET A 138 -4.87 6.61 0.04
CA MET A 138 -4.58 8.04 0.20
C MET A 138 -5.83 8.88 -0.04
N LYS A 139 -6.15 9.79 0.90
CA LYS A 139 -7.21 10.77 0.70
C LYS A 139 -6.82 11.83 -0.36
N PRO A 140 -7.81 12.53 -0.95
CA PRO A 140 -7.53 13.71 -1.77
C PRO A 140 -6.70 14.76 -1.04
N LEU A 141 -5.93 15.55 -1.80
CA LEU A 141 -5.09 16.61 -1.29
C LEU A 141 -5.96 17.74 -0.71
N ALA A 142 -5.62 18.22 0.49
CA ALA A 142 -6.48 19.15 1.22
C ALA A 142 -6.55 20.56 0.61
N THR A 143 -5.55 20.96 -0.17
CA THR A 143 -5.54 22.27 -0.83
C THR A 143 -5.98 22.13 -2.28
N LEU A 144 -7.13 22.69 -2.59
CA LEU A 144 -7.72 22.66 -3.92
C LEU A 144 -7.19 23.81 -4.78
N ASN A 145 -7.08 23.59 -6.08
CA ASN A 145 -6.71 24.64 -7.03
C ASN A 145 -7.71 25.80 -7.03
N ARG A 146 -8.99 25.47 -6.81
CA ARG A 146 -10.03 26.45 -6.47
C ARG A 146 -10.28 26.41 -4.96
N PRO A 147 -9.88 27.42 -4.20
CA PRO A 147 -10.07 27.39 -2.76
C PRO A 147 -11.55 27.59 -2.41
N VAL A 148 -12.21 26.51 -2.01
CA VAL A 148 -13.66 26.48 -1.70
C VAL A 148 -13.98 25.95 -0.31
N LEU A 149 -12.99 25.42 0.42
CA LEU A 149 -13.23 24.85 1.74
C LEU A 149 -13.36 25.97 2.77
N ALA A 150 -14.47 26.01 3.49
CA ALA A 150 -14.65 26.95 4.58
C ALA A 150 -13.58 26.72 5.65
N THR A 151 -12.98 27.81 6.11
CA THR A 151 -12.01 27.83 7.21
C THR A 151 -12.19 29.11 8.03
N VAL A 152 -11.35 29.30 9.04
CA VAL A 152 -11.38 30.47 9.92
C VAL A 152 -9.98 31.04 10.05
N ASP A 153 -9.85 32.35 9.94
CA ASP A 153 -8.61 33.04 10.26
C ASP A 153 -8.32 32.90 11.76
N THR A 154 -7.16 32.35 12.11
CA THR A 154 -6.83 32.04 13.51
C THR A 154 -6.52 33.29 14.36
N ALA A 155 -6.21 34.43 13.76
CA ALA A 155 -5.99 35.70 14.45
C ALA A 155 -7.30 36.47 14.63
N THR A 156 -8.08 36.65 13.55
CA THR A 156 -9.29 37.50 13.58
C THR A 156 -10.55 36.74 13.99
N LYS A 157 -10.55 35.39 13.88
CA LYS A 157 -11.71 34.50 14.03
C LYS A 157 -12.80 34.69 12.98
N GLU A 158 -12.49 35.40 11.89
CA GLU A 158 -13.43 35.60 10.78
C GLU A 158 -13.48 34.38 9.86
N ALA A 159 -14.67 34.14 9.29
CA ALA A 159 -14.86 33.09 8.30
C ALA A 159 -14.11 33.43 7.01
N GLY A 160 -13.46 32.44 6.42
CA GLY A 160 -12.77 32.56 5.15
C GLY A 160 -12.83 31.26 4.36
N VAL A 161 -12.02 31.20 3.31
CA VAL A 161 -11.80 29.97 2.54
C VAL A 161 -10.35 29.53 2.68
N SER A 162 -10.11 28.24 2.48
CA SER A 162 -8.78 27.66 2.38
C SER A 162 -7.89 28.45 1.42
N PHE A 163 -6.57 28.30 1.55
CA PHE A 163 -5.59 28.86 0.62
C PHE A 163 -4.96 27.75 -0.22
N ARG A 164 -4.34 28.12 -1.33
CA ARG A 164 -3.72 27.20 -2.28
C ARG A 164 -2.21 27.13 -2.02
N GLU A 165 -1.74 26.01 -1.48
CA GLU A 165 -0.31 25.75 -1.25
C GLU A 165 0.35 24.96 -2.38
N ARG A 166 -0.34 23.94 -2.89
CA ARG A 166 0.12 23.08 -3.98
C ARG A 166 -0.93 23.02 -5.09
N THR A 167 -0.50 22.62 -6.28
CA THR A 167 -1.31 22.71 -7.52
C THR A 167 -1.59 21.37 -8.18
N ASP A 168 -0.94 20.31 -7.71
CA ASP A 168 -1.16 18.97 -8.21
C ASP A 168 -2.56 18.44 -7.85
N VAL A 169 -3.12 17.65 -8.77
CA VAL A 169 -4.47 17.10 -8.64
C VAL A 169 -4.46 15.83 -7.81
N THR A 170 -3.42 15.01 -7.95
CA THR A 170 -3.23 13.78 -7.19
C THR A 170 -1.74 13.54 -6.99
N ALA A 171 -1.40 12.87 -5.89
CA ALA A 171 -0.05 12.38 -5.63
C ALA A 171 -0.01 10.86 -5.41
N VAL A 172 -1.08 10.15 -5.80
CA VAL A 172 -1.21 8.70 -5.60
C VAL A 172 -0.05 7.91 -6.22
N PRO A 173 0.40 8.17 -7.47
CA PRO A 173 1.54 7.44 -8.03
C PRO A 173 2.83 7.65 -7.24
N ALA A 174 3.09 8.88 -6.80
CA ALA A 174 4.26 9.19 -5.96
C ALA A 174 4.16 8.57 -4.57
N MET A 175 2.96 8.52 -3.99
CA MET A 175 2.70 7.83 -2.72
C MET A 175 3.01 6.34 -2.81
N GLY A 176 2.75 5.69 -3.95
CA GLY A 176 3.15 4.30 -4.21
C GLY A 176 4.64 4.05 -3.96
N VAL A 177 5.52 4.91 -4.48
CA VAL A 177 6.98 4.81 -4.27
C VAL A 177 7.35 5.01 -2.79
N VAL A 178 6.68 5.93 -2.09
CA VAL A 178 6.88 6.12 -0.65
C VAL A 178 6.43 4.88 0.13
N ALA A 179 5.32 4.26 -0.28
CA ALA A 179 4.78 3.07 0.34
C ALA A 179 5.70 1.85 0.15
N GLU A 180 6.27 1.67 -1.04
CA GLU A 180 7.32 0.67 -1.31
C GLU A 180 8.52 0.86 -0.37
N ALA A 181 9.02 2.09 -0.22
CA ALA A 181 10.14 2.40 0.66
C ALA A 181 9.83 2.10 2.13
N MET A 182 8.64 2.48 2.61
CA MET A 182 8.22 2.21 3.99
C MET A 182 8.08 0.70 4.26
N ALA A 183 7.52 -0.06 3.32
CA ALA A 183 7.44 -1.52 3.42
C ALA A 183 8.84 -2.15 3.45
N ALA A 184 9.75 -1.70 2.57
CA ALA A 184 11.13 -2.18 2.52
C ALA A 184 11.88 -1.93 3.84
N LEU A 185 11.70 -0.76 4.48
CA LEU A 185 12.31 -0.44 5.77
C LEU A 185 11.81 -1.38 6.89
N VAL A 186 10.51 -1.69 6.92
CA VAL A 186 9.94 -2.62 7.89
C VAL A 186 10.49 -4.03 7.67
N LEU A 187 10.50 -4.51 6.43
CA LEU A 187 11.01 -5.84 6.10
C LEU A 187 12.50 -5.97 6.41
N ALA A 188 13.32 -4.98 6.07
CA ALA A 188 14.73 -4.95 6.42
C ALA A 188 14.94 -4.97 7.95
N SER A 189 14.14 -4.22 8.69
CA SER A 189 14.20 -4.19 10.17
C SER A 189 13.87 -5.56 10.78
N GLU A 190 12.83 -6.23 10.28
CA GLU A 190 12.46 -7.57 10.76
C GLU A 190 13.46 -8.65 10.32
N CYS A 191 14.09 -8.51 9.14
CA CYS A 191 15.22 -9.34 8.73
C CYS A 191 16.39 -9.23 9.72
N LEU A 192 16.86 -8.01 10.01
CA LEU A 192 17.94 -7.77 10.96
C LEU A 192 17.60 -8.28 12.36
N ARG A 193 16.35 -8.12 12.79
CA ARG A 193 15.89 -8.60 14.08
C ARG A 193 15.85 -10.12 14.18
N LYS A 194 15.51 -10.82 13.10
CA LYS A 194 15.42 -12.28 13.06
C LYS A 194 16.80 -12.93 12.87
N PHE A 195 17.61 -12.39 11.98
CA PHE A 195 18.88 -12.99 11.56
C PHE A 195 20.11 -12.40 12.26
N GLY A 196 20.01 -11.18 12.82
CA GLY A 196 21.12 -10.49 13.45
C GLY A 196 22.22 -10.13 12.44
N GLY A 197 23.46 -10.10 12.94
CA GLY A 197 24.65 -9.81 12.14
C GLY A 197 25.03 -8.33 12.14
N ASP A 198 26.34 -8.08 12.17
CA ASP A 198 26.92 -6.73 12.08
C ASP A 198 27.48 -6.43 10.67
N SER A 199 27.55 -7.45 9.81
CA SER A 199 27.99 -7.39 8.41
C SER A 199 27.11 -8.28 7.53
N LEU A 200 27.09 -7.97 6.23
CA LEU A 200 26.42 -8.82 5.23
C LEU A 200 27.20 -10.12 4.95
N GLN A 201 28.52 -10.10 5.19
CA GLN A 201 29.42 -11.24 5.10
C GLN A 201 29.48 -11.99 6.42
#